data_AF-T1CEW6-F1
#
_entry.id   AF-T1CEW6-F1
#
_cell.length_a   1.000
_cell.length_b   1.000
_cell.length_c   1.000
_cell.angle_alpha   90.00
_cell.angle_beta   90.00
_cell.angle_gamma   90.00
#
_symmetry.space_group_name_H-M   'P 1'
#
loop_
_entity.id
_entity.type
_entity.pdbx_description
1 polymer ?
#
loop_
_entity_poly.entity_id
_entity_poly.type
_entity_poly.pdbx_seq_one_letter_code
_entity_poly.pdbx_strand_id
1 'polypeptide(L)' 'WERGAGYTLASGSSSCAAASVSVYLGKVKSPVRVSMPGGELTIDVSASGEVRMEGPVASVMSGHFSSEFLEELKKVSG' A
#
# COMPACT_ATOMS: atom_id res chain seq x y z
N TRP A 1 10.98 -2.01 -3.92
CA TRP A 1 11.86 -1.42 -2.90
C TRP A 1 11.31 -0.05 -2.56
N GLU A 2 10.90 0.16 -1.31
CA GLU A 2 10.27 1.40 -0.87
C GLU A 2 11.28 2.33 -0.20
N ARG A 3 11.19 3.63 -0.50
CA ARG A 3 12.09 4.65 0.07
C ARG A 3 11.91 4.71 1.59
N GLY A 4 12.99 4.46 2.33
CA GLY A 4 12.99 4.51 3.81
C GLY A 4 12.41 3.27 4.51
N ALA A 5 11.82 2.32 3.78
CA ALA A 5 11.26 1.08 4.33
C ALA A 5 11.93 -0.19 3.79
N GLY A 6 12.67 -0.10 2.69
CA GLY A 6 13.41 -1.22 2.11
C GLY A 6 12.52 -2.20 1.35
N TYR A 7 12.76 -3.50 1.50
CA TYR A 7 11.92 -4.54 0.89
C TYR A 7 10.68 -4.78 1.74
N THR A 8 9.52 -4.44 1.22
CA THR A 8 8.22 -4.71 1.83
C THR A 8 7.53 -5.88 1.13
N LEU A 9 6.71 -6.63 1.86
CA LEU A 9 5.96 -7.76 1.30
C LEU A 9 4.87 -7.31 0.33
N ALA A 10 4.31 -6.12 0.55
CA ALA A 10 3.31 -5.52 -0.31
C ALA A 10 3.45 -3.99 -0.32
N SER A 11 3.03 -3.36 -1.41
CA SER A 11 2.91 -1.91 -1.51
C SER A 11 1.77 -1.53 -2.47
N GLY A 12 0.76 -0.85 -1.92
CA GLY A 12 -0.42 -0.46 -2.69
C GLY A 12 -0.13 0.63 -3.73
N SER A 13 0.57 1.70 -3.33
CA SER A 13 0.92 2.80 -4.24
C SER A 13 1.83 2.34 -5.38
N SER A 14 2.84 1.51 -5.10
CA SER A 14 3.70 0.93 -6.13
C SER A 14 2.93 0.00 -7.07
N SER A 15 1.96 -0.76 -6.55
CA SER A 15 1.06 -1.59 -7.37
C SER A 15 0.22 -0.74 -8.33
N CYS A 16 -0.38 0.35 -7.82
CA CYS A 16 -1.13 1.30 -8.64
C CYS A 16 -0.27 1.90 -9.77
N ALA A 17 0.94 2.34 -9.44
CA ALA A 17 1.85 2.94 -10.41
C ALA A 17 2.27 1.94 -11.50
N ALA A 18 2.69 0.74 -11.11
CA ALA A 18 3.12 -0.30 -12.04
C ALA A 18 1.98 -0.75 -12.97
N ALA A 19 0.77 -0.96 -12.42
CA ALA A 19 -0.41 -1.30 -13.21
C ALA A 19 -0.78 -0.18 -14.18
N SER A 20 -0.80 1.08 -13.73
CA SER A 20 -1.14 2.24 -14.56
C SER A 20 -0.21 2.39 -15.76
N VAL A 21 1.10 2.29 -15.54
CA VAL A 21 2.09 2.36 -16.63
C VAL A 21 1.94 1.17 -17.57
N SER A 22 1.68 -0.03 -17.06
CA SER A 22 1.50 -1.22 -17.89
C SER A 22 0.25 -1.14 -18.78
N VAL A 23 -0.84 -0.56 -18.26
CA VAL A 23 -2.08 -0.26 -19.02
C VAL A 23 -1.81 0.82 -20.05
N TYR A 24 -1.17 1.93 -19.65
CA TYR A 24 -0.83 3.04 -20.56
C TYR A 24 0.03 2.60 -21.74
N LEU A 25 1.02 1.72 -21.49
CA LEU A 25 1.89 1.15 -22.53
C LEU A 25 1.21 0.04 -23.35
N GLY A 26 -0.06 -0.28 -23.10
CA GLY A 26 -0.82 -1.32 -23.79
C GLY A 26 -0.29 -2.74 -23.56
N LYS A 27 0.47 -2.97 -22.48
CA LYS A 27 1.05 -4.28 -22.15
C LYS A 27 0.05 -5.20 -21.45
N VAL A 28 -0.90 -4.62 -20.74
CA VAL A 28 -1.99 -5.32 -20.06
C VAL A 28 -3.30 -4.53 -20.22
N LYS A 29 -4.43 -5.16 -19.95
CA LYS A 29 -5.74 -4.51 -19.92
C LYS A 29 -6.19 -4.32 -18.47
N SER A 30 -6.85 -3.20 -18.18
CA SER A 30 -7.55 -2.99 -16.91
C SER A 30 -8.78 -3.90 -16.81
N PRO A 31 -9.14 -4.43 -15.63
CA PRO A 31 -8.40 -4.35 -14.36
C PRO A 31 -7.19 -5.30 -14.30
N VAL A 32 -6.14 -4.87 -13.62
CA VAL A 32 -4.88 -5.60 -13.47
C VAL A 32 -4.82 -6.28 -12.10
N ARG A 33 -4.55 -7.59 -12.07
CA ARG A 33 -4.14 -8.28 -10.83
C ARG A 33 -2.64 -8.12 -10.64
N VAL A 34 -2.24 -7.49 -9.55
CA VAL A 34 -0.84 -7.31 -9.17
C VAL A 34 -0.51 -8.31 -8.06
N SER A 35 0.38 -9.25 -8.36
CA SER A 35 0.84 -10.27 -7.41
C SER A 35 2.13 -9.83 -6.73
N MET A 36 2.17 -9.95 -5.41
CA MET A 36 3.30 -9.62 -4.55
C MET A 36 3.50 -10.72 -3.49
N PRO A 37 4.65 -10.80 -2.83
CA PRO A 37 4.87 -11.76 -1.74
C PRO A 37 3.83 -11.68 -0.62
N GLY A 38 3.31 -10.49 -0.33
CA GLY A 38 2.32 -10.23 0.71
C GLY A 38 0.86 -10.45 0.28
N GLY A 39 0.61 -10.84 -0.97
CA GLY A 39 -0.73 -11.10 -1.48
C GLY A 39 -0.99 -10.45 -2.84
N GLU A 40 -2.27 -10.39 -3.22
CA GLU A 40 -2.72 -9.85 -4.50
C GLU A 40 -3.59 -8.61 -4.31
N LEU A 41 -3.46 -7.66 -5.25
CA LEU A 41 -4.32 -6.49 -5.37
C LEU A 41 -4.98 -6.46 -6.75
N THR A 42 -6.21 -5.98 -6.82
CA THR A 42 -6.87 -5.62 -8.07
C THR A 42 -6.78 -4.12 -8.28
N ILE A 43 -6.16 -3.70 -9.38
CA ILE A 43 -6.02 -2.30 -9.77
C ILE A 43 -6.87 -2.03 -11.00
N ASP A 44 -7.88 -1.18 -10.88
CA ASP A 44 -8.63 -0.64 -12.01
C ASP A 44 -8.08 0.72 -12.40
N VAL A 45 -7.66 0.87 -13.64
CA VAL A 45 -7.14 2.10 -14.23
C VAL A 45 -8.13 2.57 -15.29
N SER A 46 -8.77 3.70 -15.02
CA SER A 46 -9.73 4.30 -15.95
C SER A 46 -9.03 4.98 -17.12
N ALA A 47 -9.78 5.25 -18.19
CA ALA A 47 -9.27 6.03 -19.33
C ALA A 47 -8.91 7.48 -18.98
N SER A 48 -9.49 8.04 -17.91
CA SER A 48 -9.15 9.37 -17.40
C SER A 48 -7.91 9.37 -16.48
N GLY A 49 -7.33 8.21 -16.21
CA GLY A 49 -6.19 8.04 -15.31
C GLY A 49 -6.55 7.94 -13.83
N GLU A 50 -7.84 7.82 -13.51
CA GLU A 50 -8.27 7.50 -12.15
C GLU A 50 -7.94 6.03 -11.82
N VAL A 51 -7.46 5.78 -10.60
CA VAL A 51 -7.02 4.45 -10.17
C VAL A 51 -7.80 4.02 -8.94
N ARG A 52 -8.49 2.89 -9.03
CA ARG A 52 -9.12 2.20 -7.90
C ARG A 52 -8.30 0.99 -7.51
N MET A 53 -7.99 0.85 -6.23
CA MET A 53 -7.27 -0.29 -5.67
C MET A 53 -8.19 -1.07 -4.72
N GLU A 54 -8.21 -2.38 -4.89
CA GLU A 54 -8.95 -3.31 -4.03
C GLU A 54 -8.05 -4.44 -3.55
N GLY A 55 -8.14 -4.75 -2.26
CA GLY A 55 -7.34 -5.79 -1.62
C GLY A 55 -7.86 -6.14 -0.23
N PRO A 56 -7.43 -7.28 0.33
CA PRO A 56 -7.84 -7.71 1.66
C PRO A 56 -7.23 -6.82 2.74
N VAL A 57 -7.96 -6.67 3.86
CA VAL A 57 -7.49 -6.05 5.09
C VAL A 57 -7.90 -6.92 6.28
N ALA A 58 -7.00 -7.06 7.26
CA ALA A 58 -7.26 -7.83 8.47
C ALA A 58 -6.79 -7.05 9.70
N SER A 59 -7.63 -7.01 10.74
CA SER A 59 -7.23 -6.49 12.04
C SER A 59 -6.35 -7.52 12.76
N VAL A 60 -5.22 -7.08 13.33
CA VAL A 60 -4.31 -7.93 14.10
C VAL A 60 -4.56 -7.80 15.60
N MET A 61 -4.62 -6.57 16.11
CA MET A 61 -4.85 -6.28 17.52
C MET A 61 -5.47 -4.89 17.72
N SER A 62 -6.07 -4.68 18.89
CA SER A 62 -6.50 -3.39 19.41
C SER A 62 -5.98 -3.21 20.84
N GLY A 63 -5.55 -2.00 21.20
CA GLY A 63 -5.04 -1.72 22.54
C GLY A 63 -4.83 -0.24 22.81
N HIS A 64 -4.39 0.07 24.03
CA HIS A 64 -4.05 1.42 24.47
C HIS A 64 -2.64 1.44 25.03
N PHE A 65 -1.90 2.51 24.79
CA PHE A 65 -0.65 2.77 25.50
C PHE A 65 -0.92 3.21 26.94
N SER A 66 -0.02 2.90 27.87
CA SER A 66 -0.10 3.41 29.24
C SER A 66 0.13 4.92 29.28
N SER A 67 -0.43 5.58 30.30
CA SER A 67 -0.17 7.00 30.55
C SER A 67 1.32 7.30 30.70
N GLU A 68 2.04 6.47 31.46
CA GLU A 68 3.48 6.59 31.68
C GLU A 68 4.30 6.57 30.38
N PHE A 69 4.02 5.63 29.46
CA PHE A 69 4.72 5.56 28.18
C PHE A 69 4.51 6.81 27.33
N LEU A 70 3.28 7.33 27.32
CA LEU A 70 2.94 8.55 26.57
C LEU A 70 3.63 9.80 27.14
N GLU A 71 3.86 9.85 28.46
CA GLU A 71 4.63 10.93 29.09
C GLU A 71 6.11 10.88 28.70
N GLU A 72 6.71 9.69 28.68
CA GLU A 72 8.10 9.52 28.24
C GLU A 72 8.30 9.89 26.77
N LEU A 73 7.40 9.47 25.86
CA LEU A 73 7.50 9.77 24.43
C LEU A 73 7.57 11.28 24.14
N LYS A 74 6.83 12.09 24.90
CA LYS A 74 6.83 13.55 24.75
C LYS A 74 8.18 14.18 25.07
N LYS A 75 8.95 13.61 26.01
CA LYS A 75 10.26 14.14 26.42
C LYS A 75 11.34 13.99 25.34
N VAL A 76 11.20 12.98 24.47
CA VAL A 76 12.17 12.67 23.39
C VAL A 76 11.82 13.34 22.06
N SER A 77 10.61 13.89 21.95
CA SER A 77 10.08 14.49 20.72
C SER A 77 10.25 16.01 20.64
N GLY A 78 10.86 16.63 21.66
CA GLY A 78 11.20 18.06 21.72
C GLY A 78 12.71 18.25 21.65
#